data_AF-A0A6P9C0V8-F1
#
_entry.id   AF-A0A6P9C0V8-F1
#
_cell.length_a   1.000
_cell.length_b   1.000
_cell.length_c   1.000
_cell.angle_alpha   90.00
_cell.angle_beta   90.00
_cell.angle_gamma   90.00
#
_symmetry.space_group_name_H-M   'P 1'
#
loop_
_entity.id
_entity.type
_entity.pdbx_description
1 polymer ?
#
loop_
_entity_poly.entity_id
_entity_poly.type
_entity_poly.pdbx_seq_one_letter_code
_entity_poly.pdbx_strand_id
1 'polypeptide(L)'
;MLPASASQAATSASDDPSASLFAEQPARVDTLPAPKLFSDVVKRQWASPGTGPLPNSQDKKLYAITNEFSDLLQVPVVDAPVVALASSTHLAGPPEESLRPEDKQAERTLIKGHQASAWAVRITSAVSFFNRASILWLKQLQDRIPASDTRSHQDINKILAAVEFSANATLNMARFAAKAIGPSVSSRRLLWLRHWQADARNKWRLAAAPYESNSLFGSSLDPILVETRDDKKAFPVLSRRSDFRQPTYRNQSFCPSDSGSSYNRSSRNFSSRGLQNQDFQVRSNSRFPPRRPFRGGRGRPFRKSR
;
A
#
# COMPACT_ATOMS: atom_id res chain seq x y z
N MET A 1 8.74 -96.72 12.81
CA MET A 1 9.48 -96.00 11.74
C MET A 1 9.78 -94.59 12.24
N LEU A 2 11.01 -94.16 11.96
CA LEU A 2 11.75 -92.95 12.36
C LEU A 2 11.17 -91.64 11.71
N PRO A 3 11.69 -90.41 11.99
CA PRO A 3 10.95 -89.29 12.58
C PRO A 3 11.08 -87.93 11.81
N ALA A 4 10.80 -86.80 12.47
CA ALA A 4 11.26 -85.42 12.17
C ALA A 4 10.68 -84.76 10.88
N SER A 5 10.59 -83.44 10.69
CA SER A 5 11.35 -82.31 11.23
C SER A 5 10.59 -80.97 11.02
N ALA A 6 10.96 -79.96 11.80
CA ALA A 6 10.58 -78.56 11.63
C ALA A 6 11.15 -77.94 10.34
N SER A 7 10.55 -76.86 9.82
CA SER A 7 11.23 -75.55 9.64
C SER A 7 10.38 -74.52 8.86
N GLN A 8 10.47 -73.28 9.35
CA GLN A 8 10.39 -71.95 8.70
C GLN A 8 10.16 -71.87 7.18
N ALA A 9 9.38 -70.88 6.74
CA ALA A 9 9.95 -69.63 6.21
C ALA A 9 8.86 -68.70 5.65
N ALA A 10 9.05 -67.41 5.92
CA ALA A 10 8.43 -66.29 5.24
C ALA A 10 8.76 -66.27 3.74
N THR A 11 7.81 -65.83 2.92
CA THR A 11 7.93 -65.07 1.65
C THR A 11 6.57 -65.16 0.95
N SER A 12 5.98 -64.15 0.33
CA SER A 12 6.50 -62.87 -0.13
C SER A 12 5.33 -61.87 -0.17
N ALA A 13 5.43 -60.79 0.61
CA ALA A 13 4.81 -59.55 0.21
C ALA A 13 5.45 -59.18 -1.14
N SER A 14 4.62 -58.98 -2.17
CA SER A 14 5.09 -58.46 -3.44
C SER A 14 5.62 -57.05 -3.20
N ASP A 15 6.93 -56.92 -3.02
CA ASP A 15 7.68 -55.69 -3.31
C ASP A 15 7.54 -55.45 -4.81
N ASP A 16 6.43 -54.84 -5.21
CA ASP A 16 6.31 -54.25 -6.52
C ASP A 16 6.97 -52.86 -6.45
N PRO A 17 8.19 -52.67 -7.00
CA PRO A 17 8.87 -51.38 -6.99
C PRO A 17 8.09 -50.31 -7.77
N SER A 18 7.08 -50.71 -8.57
CA SER A 18 6.20 -49.78 -9.25
C SER A 18 5.07 -49.24 -8.37
N ALA A 19 4.72 -49.90 -7.25
CA ALA A 19 3.74 -49.38 -6.28
C ALA A 19 4.30 -48.19 -5.47
N SER A 20 5.61 -48.20 -5.17
CA SER A 20 6.30 -47.07 -4.51
C SER A 20 6.44 -45.84 -5.41
N LEU A 21 6.38 -46.02 -6.73
CA LEU A 21 6.52 -44.93 -7.72
C LEU A 21 5.30 -43.99 -7.73
N PHE A 22 4.16 -44.45 -7.20
CA PHE A 22 2.92 -43.67 -7.06
C PHE A 22 2.55 -43.38 -5.58
N ALA A 23 3.33 -43.88 -4.62
CA ALA A 23 3.14 -43.62 -3.19
C ALA A 23 3.74 -42.28 -2.73
N GLU A 24 4.53 -41.64 -3.59
CA GLU A 24 5.05 -40.30 -3.34
C GLU A 24 3.91 -39.29 -3.58
N GLN A 25 3.14 -39.02 -2.52
CA GLN A 25 2.32 -37.81 -2.48
C GLN A 25 3.24 -36.64 -2.82
N PRO A 26 2.99 -35.90 -3.92
CA PRO A 26 3.82 -34.77 -4.25
C PRO A 26 3.81 -33.86 -3.02
N ALA A 27 5.00 -33.56 -2.50
CA ALA A 27 5.18 -32.69 -1.36
C ALA A 27 4.23 -31.50 -1.54
N ARG A 28 3.31 -31.29 -0.57
CA ARG A 28 2.35 -30.20 -0.64
C ARG A 28 3.15 -28.91 -0.76
N VAL A 29 3.27 -28.41 -1.99
CA VAL A 29 3.93 -27.14 -2.24
C VAL A 29 2.92 -26.09 -1.81
N ASP A 30 3.09 -25.55 -0.61
CA ASP A 30 2.22 -24.52 -0.04
C ASP A 30 2.31 -23.16 -0.78
N THR A 31 3.03 -23.11 -1.91
CA THR A 31 3.30 -21.90 -2.68
C THR A 31 2.88 -22.06 -4.13
N LEU A 32 2.03 -21.16 -4.62
CA LEU A 32 1.67 -21.10 -6.03
C LEU A 32 2.89 -20.70 -6.88
N PRO A 33 3.16 -21.38 -8.00
CA PRO A 33 4.22 -20.95 -8.91
C PRO A 33 3.87 -19.58 -9.48
N ALA A 34 4.84 -18.68 -9.53
CA ALA A 34 4.72 -17.36 -10.14
C ALA A 34 5.46 -17.33 -11.49
N PRO A 35 4.76 -17.51 -12.62
CA PRO A 35 5.35 -17.36 -13.95
C PRO A 35 6.14 -16.04 -14.10
N LYS A 36 7.26 -16.10 -14.82
CA LYS A 36 8.14 -14.94 -15.08
C LYS A 36 7.38 -13.73 -15.63
N LEU A 37 6.37 -13.99 -16.46
CA LEU A 37 5.45 -12.99 -17.00
C LEU A 37 4.93 -12.02 -15.93
N PHE A 38 4.48 -12.52 -14.78
CA PHE A 38 3.94 -11.67 -13.72
C PHE A 38 5.03 -10.79 -13.10
N SER A 39 6.23 -11.35 -12.88
CA SER A 39 7.35 -10.59 -12.35
C SER A 39 7.82 -9.49 -13.31
N ASP A 40 7.76 -9.75 -14.62
CA ASP A 40 8.16 -8.80 -15.65
C ASP A 40 7.16 -7.65 -15.76
N VAL A 41 5.86 -7.94 -15.68
CA VAL A 41 4.82 -6.90 -15.62
C VAL A 41 5.04 -6.00 -14.42
N VAL A 42 5.26 -6.56 -13.22
CA VAL A 42 5.51 -5.80 -12.00
C VAL A 42 6.74 -4.90 -12.14
N LYS A 43 7.87 -5.46 -12.59
CA LYS A 43 9.11 -4.71 -12.79
C LYS A 43 8.96 -3.58 -13.82
N ARG A 44 8.23 -3.80 -14.91
CA ARG A 44 7.95 -2.76 -15.91
C ARG A 44 7.16 -1.60 -15.32
N GLN A 45 6.16 -1.86 -14.48
CA GLN A 45 5.41 -0.80 -13.81
C GLN A 45 6.29 -0.02 -12.82
N TRP A 46 7.23 -0.69 -12.14
CA TRP A 46 8.16 -0.04 -11.20
C TRP A 46 9.31 0.72 -11.86
N ALA A 47 9.64 0.41 -13.12
CA ALA A 47 10.69 1.11 -13.84
C ALA A 47 10.36 2.60 -14.09
N SER A 48 9.08 2.97 -14.07
CA SER A 48 8.62 4.35 -14.21
C SER A 48 7.44 4.64 -13.27
N PRO A 49 7.71 4.86 -11.97
CA PRO A 49 6.69 5.09 -10.96
C PRO A 49 5.99 6.43 -11.24
N GLY A 50 4.77 6.36 -11.77
CA GLY A 50 3.96 7.54 -12.10
C GLY A 50 3.52 7.65 -13.56
N THR A 51 4.00 6.75 -14.44
CA THR A 51 3.53 6.62 -15.83
C THR A 51 2.79 5.31 -16.06
N GLY A 52 2.12 4.79 -15.02
CA GLY A 52 1.28 3.60 -15.14
C GLY A 52 0.23 3.80 -16.26
N PRO A 53 -0.11 2.75 -17.02
CA PRO A 53 -1.03 2.87 -18.14
C PRO A 53 -2.37 3.41 -17.63
N LEU A 54 -2.84 4.48 -18.25
CA LEU A 54 -4.24 4.84 -18.11
C LEU A 54 -5.08 3.80 -18.84
N PRO A 55 -6.29 3.49 -18.34
CA PRO A 55 -7.27 2.67 -19.07
C PRO A 55 -7.45 3.23 -20.49
N ASN A 56 -7.28 2.36 -21.48
CA ASN A 56 -7.59 2.72 -22.86
C ASN A 56 -9.12 2.69 -23.10
N SER A 57 -9.56 3.03 -24.30
CA SER A 57 -10.99 3.03 -24.66
C SER A 57 -11.63 1.63 -24.54
N GLN A 58 -10.89 0.57 -24.83
CA GLN A 58 -11.37 -0.80 -24.71
C GLN A 58 -11.51 -1.22 -23.23
N ASP A 59 -10.54 -0.87 -22.38
CA ASP A 59 -10.61 -1.15 -20.94
C ASP A 59 -11.88 -0.54 -20.32
N LYS A 60 -12.22 0.69 -20.72
CA LYS A 60 -13.44 1.38 -20.28
C LYS A 60 -14.72 0.66 -20.71
N LYS A 61 -14.72 0.00 -21.87
CA LYS A 61 -15.86 -0.79 -22.36
C LYS A 61 -15.97 -2.14 -21.67
N LEU A 62 -14.84 -2.84 -21.50
CA LEU A 62 -14.79 -4.18 -20.92
C LEU A 62 -15.10 -4.17 -19.42
N TYR A 63 -14.70 -3.12 -18.71
CA TYR A 63 -14.88 -2.98 -17.27
C TYR A 63 -15.89 -1.87 -16.94
N ALA A 64 -16.88 -1.69 -17.80
CA ALA A 64 -18.00 -0.81 -17.54
C ALA A 64 -18.79 -1.33 -16.32
N ILE A 65 -19.02 -0.45 -15.37
CA ILE A 65 -19.79 -0.68 -14.14
C ILE A 65 -20.90 0.35 -14.06
N THR A 66 -21.89 0.14 -13.19
CA THR A 66 -22.98 1.10 -12.98
C THR A 66 -22.45 2.47 -12.55
N ASN A 67 -23.16 3.54 -12.92
CA ASN A 67 -22.77 4.91 -12.57
C ASN A 67 -22.62 5.07 -11.05
N GLU A 68 -23.57 4.54 -10.27
CA GLU A 68 -23.53 4.55 -8.81
C GLU A 68 -22.22 3.98 -8.24
N PHE A 69 -21.78 2.82 -8.76
CA PHE A 69 -20.53 2.21 -8.29
C PHE A 69 -19.30 2.97 -8.82
N SER A 70 -19.40 3.58 -10.00
CA SER A 70 -18.34 4.42 -10.55
C SER A 70 -18.13 5.69 -9.71
N ASP A 71 -19.19 6.28 -9.19
CA ASP A 71 -19.16 7.50 -8.38
C ASP A 71 -18.44 7.29 -7.04
N LEU A 72 -18.60 6.12 -6.43
CA LEU A 72 -17.87 5.72 -5.23
C LEU A 72 -16.34 5.67 -5.44
N LEU A 73 -15.90 5.43 -6.67
CA LEU A 73 -14.49 5.26 -7.04
C LEU A 73 -13.85 6.53 -7.59
N GLN A 74 -14.62 7.61 -7.75
CA GLN A 74 -14.10 8.88 -8.23
C GLN A 74 -13.07 9.45 -7.26
N VAL A 75 -12.13 10.23 -7.82
CA VAL A 75 -11.15 10.98 -7.03
C VAL A 75 -11.90 12.12 -6.35
N PRO A 76 -11.88 12.23 -5.02
CA PRO A 76 -12.64 13.27 -4.34
C PRO A 76 -12.07 14.66 -4.64
N VAL A 77 -12.99 15.62 -4.79
CA VAL A 77 -12.69 17.02 -5.04
C VAL A 77 -12.33 17.71 -3.73
N VAL A 78 -11.38 18.66 -3.79
CA VAL A 78 -10.97 19.42 -2.61
C VAL A 78 -12.04 20.44 -2.26
N ASP A 79 -12.47 20.44 -1.00
CA ASP A 79 -13.49 21.35 -0.48
C ASP A 79 -13.06 22.83 -0.60
N ALA A 80 -13.98 23.70 -1.01
CA ALA A 80 -13.69 25.12 -1.26
C ALA A 80 -13.03 25.86 -0.08
N PRO A 81 -13.42 25.64 1.20
CA PRO A 81 -12.74 26.27 2.34
C PRO A 81 -11.26 25.87 2.47
N VAL A 82 -10.91 24.67 2.01
CA VAL A 82 -9.53 24.16 2.03
C VAL A 82 -8.73 24.72 0.85
N VAL A 83 -9.34 24.86 -0.32
CA VAL A 83 -8.72 25.55 -1.45
C VAL A 83 -8.37 26.99 -1.07
N ALA A 84 -9.28 27.69 -0.39
CA ALA A 84 -9.06 29.06 0.08
C ALA A 84 -7.88 29.18 1.05
N LEU A 85 -7.56 28.13 1.83
CA LEU A 85 -6.37 28.12 2.69
C LEU A 85 -5.05 28.08 1.91
N ALA A 86 -5.02 27.35 0.80
CA ALA A 86 -3.80 27.17 0.01
C ALA A 86 -3.54 28.38 -0.92
N SER A 87 -4.59 29.10 -1.30
CA SER A 87 -4.50 30.27 -2.18
C SER A 87 -4.05 31.52 -1.42
N SER A 88 -2.75 31.83 -1.49
CA SER A 88 -2.20 33.12 -1.03
C SER A 88 -2.57 34.30 -1.95
N THR A 89 -3.10 34.02 -3.14
CA THR A 89 -3.40 35.00 -4.20
C THR A 89 -4.83 34.79 -4.69
N HIS A 90 -5.60 35.87 -4.78
CA HIS A 90 -6.99 35.92 -5.28
C HIS A 90 -7.12 35.63 -6.80
N LEU A 91 -6.18 34.90 -7.41
CA LEU A 91 -6.22 34.60 -8.84
C LEU A 91 -7.06 33.34 -9.08
N ALA A 92 -8.04 33.47 -9.98
CA ALA A 92 -8.91 32.40 -10.41
C ALA A 92 -8.14 31.42 -11.31
N GLY A 93 -7.54 30.41 -10.69
CA GLY A 93 -6.96 29.24 -11.37
C GLY A 93 -7.45 27.93 -10.72
N PRO A 94 -7.22 26.77 -11.35
CA PRO A 94 -7.42 25.47 -10.73
C PRO A 94 -6.80 25.43 -9.32
N PRO A 95 -7.44 24.79 -8.33
CA PRO A 95 -7.00 24.81 -6.94
C PRO A 95 -5.56 24.30 -6.77
N GLU A 96 -5.12 23.39 -7.64
CA GLU A 96 -3.78 22.80 -7.62
C GLU A 96 -2.67 23.79 -8.03
N GLU A 97 -3.02 24.94 -8.61
CA GLU A 97 -2.06 25.96 -9.02
C GLU A 97 -1.60 26.85 -7.87
N SER A 98 -2.35 26.90 -6.76
CA SER A 98 -1.92 27.57 -5.54
C SER A 98 -0.94 26.76 -4.70
N LEU A 99 -0.77 25.47 -5.00
CA LEU A 99 0.21 24.60 -4.35
C LEU A 99 1.63 24.90 -4.84
N ARG A 100 2.61 24.74 -3.95
CA ARG A 100 4.03 24.78 -4.34
C ARG A 100 4.34 23.65 -5.33
N PRO A 101 5.37 23.79 -6.19
CA PRO A 101 5.67 22.80 -7.23
C PRO A 101 5.79 21.37 -6.73
N GLU A 102 6.41 21.17 -5.55
CA GLU A 102 6.59 19.85 -4.94
C GLU A 102 5.25 19.26 -4.47
N ASP A 103 4.39 20.09 -3.90
CA ASP A 103 3.08 19.67 -3.40
C ASP A 103 2.13 19.38 -4.56
N LYS A 104 2.20 20.18 -5.64
CA LYS A 104 1.48 19.92 -6.88
C LYS A 104 1.88 18.57 -7.48
N GLN A 105 3.16 18.23 -7.46
CA GLN A 105 3.65 16.94 -7.94
C GLN A 105 3.20 15.78 -7.02
N ALA A 106 3.22 15.98 -5.70
CA ALA A 106 2.73 15.01 -4.74
C ALA A 106 1.21 14.76 -4.91
N GLU A 107 0.41 15.82 -5.06
CA GLU A 107 -1.03 15.73 -5.30
C GLU A 107 -1.33 14.91 -6.57
N ARG A 108 -0.65 15.22 -7.69
CA ARG A 108 -0.78 14.45 -8.94
C ARG A 108 -0.44 12.97 -8.77
N THR A 109 0.58 12.67 -7.97
CA THR A 109 1.00 11.28 -7.70
C THR A 109 -0.05 10.55 -6.88
N LEU A 110 -0.63 11.20 -5.87
CA LEU A 110 -1.69 10.64 -5.04
C LEU A 110 -2.98 10.43 -5.84
N ILE A 111 -3.35 11.37 -6.72
CA ILE A 111 -4.49 11.23 -7.64
C ILE A 111 -4.29 10.02 -8.55
N LYS A 112 -3.11 9.85 -9.15
CA LYS A 112 -2.80 8.67 -9.99
C LYS A 112 -2.88 7.37 -9.20
N GLY A 113 -2.39 7.35 -7.96
CA GLY A 113 -2.49 6.19 -7.07
C GLY A 113 -3.92 5.81 -6.72
N HIS A 114 -4.77 6.82 -6.44
CA HIS A 114 -6.21 6.64 -6.24
C HIS A 114 -6.85 6.04 -7.50
N GLN A 115 -6.60 6.63 -8.66
CA GLN A 115 -7.16 6.18 -9.94
C GLN A 115 -6.73 4.74 -10.27
N ALA A 116 -5.47 4.38 -10.07
CA ALA A 116 -4.99 3.02 -10.29
C ALA A 116 -5.71 2.01 -9.37
N SER A 117 -5.90 2.37 -8.10
CA SER A 117 -6.64 1.54 -7.13
C SER A 117 -8.12 1.41 -7.50
N ALA A 118 -8.76 2.52 -7.90
CA ALA A 118 -10.12 2.55 -8.40
C ALA A 118 -10.29 1.64 -9.63
N TRP A 119 -9.35 1.68 -10.58
CA TRP A 119 -9.36 0.78 -11.74
C TRP A 119 -9.22 -0.68 -11.37
N ALA A 120 -8.35 -1.01 -10.41
CA ALA A 120 -8.26 -2.36 -9.89
C ALA A 120 -9.60 -2.83 -9.28
N VAL A 121 -10.32 -1.96 -8.55
CA VAL A 121 -11.67 -2.29 -8.04
C VAL A 121 -12.66 -2.55 -9.18
N ARG A 122 -12.65 -1.73 -10.25
CA ARG A 122 -13.52 -1.94 -11.42
C ARG A 122 -13.28 -3.29 -12.09
N ILE A 123 -12.01 -3.58 -12.41
CA ILE A 123 -11.60 -4.82 -13.07
C ILE A 123 -11.98 -6.02 -12.21
N THR A 124 -11.62 -6.01 -10.93
CA THR A 124 -11.89 -7.13 -10.03
C THR A 124 -13.37 -7.36 -9.79
N SER A 125 -14.18 -6.30 -9.78
CA SER A 125 -15.65 -6.42 -9.68
C SER A 125 -16.23 -7.11 -10.92
N ALA A 126 -15.82 -6.68 -12.12
CA ALA A 126 -16.25 -7.31 -13.38
C ALA A 126 -15.81 -8.78 -13.45
N VAL A 127 -14.55 -9.09 -13.12
CA VAL A 127 -14.05 -10.48 -13.12
C VAL A 127 -14.78 -11.32 -12.07
N SER A 128 -15.05 -10.79 -10.87
CA SER A 128 -15.81 -11.51 -9.84
C SER A 128 -17.24 -11.82 -10.31
N PHE A 129 -17.90 -10.87 -10.99
CA PHE A 129 -19.20 -11.09 -11.60
C PHE A 129 -19.17 -12.25 -12.60
N PHE A 130 -18.24 -12.24 -13.56
CA PHE A 130 -18.16 -13.30 -14.57
C PHE A 130 -17.76 -14.66 -13.98
N ASN A 131 -16.88 -14.71 -12.98
CA ASN A 131 -16.57 -15.95 -12.27
C ASN A 131 -17.82 -16.53 -11.59
N ARG A 132 -18.62 -15.69 -10.92
CA ARG A 132 -19.87 -16.12 -10.27
C ARG A 132 -20.93 -16.56 -11.27
N ALA A 133 -21.06 -15.87 -12.41
CA ALA A 133 -21.92 -16.31 -13.50
C ALA A 133 -21.46 -17.66 -14.07
N SER A 134 -20.15 -17.84 -14.26
CA SER A 134 -19.57 -19.10 -14.76
C SER A 134 -19.87 -20.28 -13.84
N ILE A 135 -19.86 -20.09 -12.51
CA ILE A 135 -20.27 -21.14 -11.56
C ILE A 135 -21.71 -21.59 -11.83
N LEU A 136 -22.64 -20.65 -12.04
CA LEU A 136 -24.04 -20.97 -12.32
C LEU A 136 -24.18 -21.74 -13.64
N TRP A 137 -23.49 -21.29 -14.70
CA TRP A 137 -23.52 -21.95 -16.01
C TRP A 137 -22.88 -23.34 -15.98
N LEU A 138 -21.79 -23.52 -15.23
CA LEU A 138 -21.14 -24.82 -15.07
C LEU A 138 -22.04 -25.81 -14.33
N LYS A 139 -22.77 -25.37 -13.30
CA LYS A 139 -23.77 -26.22 -12.62
C LYS A 139 -24.90 -26.61 -13.57
N GLN A 140 -25.45 -25.66 -14.32
CA GLN A 140 -26.46 -25.94 -15.34
C GLN A 140 -25.96 -26.90 -16.43
N LEU A 141 -24.68 -26.81 -16.80
CA LEU A 141 -24.06 -27.73 -17.74
C LEU A 141 -23.92 -29.13 -17.12
N GLN A 142 -23.49 -29.22 -15.87
CA GLN A 142 -23.34 -30.46 -15.11
C GLN A 142 -24.67 -31.23 -15.01
N ASP A 143 -25.77 -30.51 -14.74
CA ASP A 143 -27.12 -31.09 -14.60
C ASP A 143 -27.62 -31.73 -15.91
N ARG A 144 -27.08 -31.33 -17.06
CA ARG A 144 -27.44 -31.87 -18.39
C ARG A 144 -26.63 -33.11 -18.78
N ILE A 145 -25.57 -33.42 -18.05
CA ILE A 145 -24.67 -34.54 -18.37
C ILE A 145 -25.21 -35.80 -17.70
N PRO A 146 -25.36 -36.92 -18.45
CA PRO A 146 -25.79 -38.19 -17.87
C PRO A 146 -24.93 -38.58 -16.68
N ALA A 147 -25.56 -39.05 -15.59
CA ALA A 147 -24.85 -39.44 -14.36
C ALA A 147 -23.81 -40.57 -14.59
N SER A 148 -23.96 -41.35 -15.67
CA SER A 148 -23.01 -42.38 -16.08
C SER A 148 -21.67 -41.82 -16.58
N ASP A 149 -21.64 -40.57 -17.06
CA ASP A 149 -20.41 -39.94 -17.56
C ASP A 149 -19.60 -39.31 -16.41
N THR A 150 -19.04 -40.19 -15.60
CA THR A 150 -18.25 -39.84 -14.42
C THR A 150 -17.05 -38.94 -14.74
N ARG A 151 -16.43 -39.10 -15.91
CA ARG A 151 -15.28 -38.31 -16.33
C ARG A 151 -15.65 -36.85 -16.55
N SER A 152 -16.73 -36.60 -17.28
CA SER A 152 -17.22 -35.23 -17.51
C SER A 152 -17.63 -34.54 -16.21
N HIS A 153 -18.28 -35.27 -15.30
CA HIS A 153 -18.59 -34.76 -13.96
C HIS A 153 -17.33 -34.39 -13.15
N GLN A 154 -16.29 -35.23 -13.19
CA GLN A 154 -15.02 -34.94 -12.52
C GLN A 154 -14.32 -33.71 -13.10
N ASP A 155 -14.29 -33.58 -14.43
CA ASP A 155 -13.63 -32.45 -15.08
C ASP A 155 -14.38 -31.13 -14.83
N ILE A 156 -15.72 -31.15 -14.85
CA ILE A 156 -16.51 -29.98 -14.44
C ILE A 156 -16.26 -29.61 -12.98
N ASN A 157 -16.20 -30.57 -12.07
CA ASN A 157 -15.92 -30.29 -10.66
C ASN A 157 -14.55 -29.61 -10.46
N LYS A 158 -13.52 -30.01 -11.23
CA LYS A 158 -12.21 -29.33 -11.21
C LYS A 158 -12.31 -27.87 -11.67
N ILE A 159 -13.06 -27.61 -12.76
CA ILE A 159 -13.26 -26.25 -13.28
C ILE A 159 -14.08 -25.43 -12.28
N LEU A 160 -15.13 -26.01 -11.69
CA LEU A 160 -15.97 -25.37 -10.69
C LEU A 160 -15.13 -24.91 -9.50
N ALA A 161 -14.29 -25.79 -8.95
CA ALA A 161 -13.38 -25.44 -7.86
C ALA A 161 -12.41 -24.30 -8.24
N ALA A 162 -11.86 -24.32 -9.46
CA ALA A 162 -10.95 -23.27 -9.94
C ALA A 162 -11.65 -21.90 -10.10
N VAL A 163 -12.89 -21.90 -10.61
CA VAL A 163 -13.69 -20.68 -10.78
C VAL A 163 -14.18 -20.14 -9.43
N GLU A 164 -14.57 -21.01 -8.50
CA GLU A 164 -14.91 -20.65 -7.11
C GLU A 164 -13.72 -19.99 -6.40
N PHE A 165 -12.53 -20.58 -6.51
CA PHE A 165 -11.30 -19.96 -6.01
C PHE A 165 -11.09 -18.58 -6.65
N SER A 166 -11.23 -18.46 -7.97
CA SER A 166 -11.05 -17.21 -8.70
C SER A 166 -12.06 -16.13 -8.29
N ALA A 167 -13.32 -16.50 -8.04
CA ALA A 167 -14.36 -15.60 -7.53
C ALA A 167 -14.02 -15.05 -6.15
N ASN A 168 -13.49 -15.89 -5.25
CA ASN A 168 -13.07 -15.49 -3.91
C ASN A 168 -11.79 -14.65 -3.95
N ALA A 169 -10.81 -15.02 -4.77
CA ALA A 169 -9.56 -14.29 -4.95
C ALA A 169 -9.81 -12.87 -5.49
N THR A 170 -10.71 -12.73 -6.47
CA THR A 170 -11.06 -11.42 -7.04
C THR A 170 -11.82 -10.54 -6.05
N LEU A 171 -12.70 -11.10 -5.22
CA LEU A 171 -13.34 -10.37 -4.12
C LEU A 171 -12.32 -9.84 -3.10
N ASN A 172 -11.33 -10.67 -2.72
CA ASN A 172 -10.25 -10.23 -1.85
C ASN A 172 -9.38 -9.16 -2.51
N MET A 173 -9.10 -9.29 -3.82
CA MET A 173 -8.37 -8.28 -4.58
C MET A 173 -9.11 -6.93 -4.60
N ALA A 174 -10.43 -6.95 -4.80
CA ALA A 174 -11.28 -5.75 -4.72
C ALA A 174 -11.18 -5.10 -3.33
N ARG A 175 -11.23 -5.89 -2.26
CA ARG A 175 -11.07 -5.39 -0.88
C ARG A 175 -9.71 -4.73 -0.65
N PHE A 176 -8.61 -5.34 -1.10
CA PHE A 176 -7.27 -4.76 -0.95
C PHE A 176 -7.09 -3.50 -1.80
N ALA A 177 -7.59 -3.50 -3.05
CA ALA A 177 -7.56 -2.33 -3.92
C ALA A 177 -8.37 -1.17 -3.34
N ALA A 178 -9.58 -1.43 -2.84
CA ALA A 178 -10.39 -0.43 -2.15
C ALA A 178 -9.69 0.11 -0.90
N LYS A 179 -9.02 -0.76 -0.12
CA LYS A 179 -8.24 -0.33 1.05
C LYS A 179 -7.07 0.57 0.69
N ALA A 180 -6.50 0.44 -0.51
CA ALA A 180 -5.40 1.30 -0.98
C ALA A 180 -5.85 2.73 -1.32
N ILE A 181 -7.16 2.98 -1.52
CA ILE A 181 -7.73 4.33 -1.71
C ILE A 181 -7.64 5.16 -0.41
N GLY A 182 -7.81 4.52 0.76
CA GLY A 182 -7.79 5.22 2.05
C GLY A 182 -6.48 5.99 2.32
N PRO A 183 -5.29 5.37 2.16
CA PRO A 183 -4.01 6.07 2.28
C PRO A 183 -3.83 7.21 1.29
N SER A 184 -4.31 7.10 0.03
CA SER A 184 -4.23 8.23 -0.90
C SER A 184 -5.10 9.39 -0.44
N VAL A 185 -6.33 9.14 0.01
CA VAL A 185 -7.22 10.17 0.58
C VAL A 185 -6.59 10.83 1.81
N SER A 186 -6.09 10.03 2.76
CA SER A 186 -5.47 10.53 4.00
C SER A 186 -4.25 11.39 3.71
N SER A 187 -3.41 10.98 2.75
CA SER A 187 -2.21 11.73 2.35
C SER A 187 -2.58 13.04 1.66
N ARG A 188 -3.59 13.04 0.78
CA ARG A 188 -4.10 14.26 0.14
C ARG A 188 -4.63 15.23 1.20
N ARG A 189 -5.42 14.74 2.17
CA ARG A 189 -5.91 15.57 3.27
C ARG A 189 -4.77 16.26 4.03
N LEU A 190 -3.72 15.53 4.39
CA LEU A 190 -2.56 16.11 5.08
C LEU A 190 -1.80 17.12 4.23
N LEU A 191 -1.65 16.83 2.93
CA LEU A 191 -1.02 17.73 1.97
C LEU A 191 -1.77 19.08 1.93
N TRP A 192 -3.09 19.04 1.78
CA TRP A 192 -3.94 20.22 1.72
C TRP A 192 -4.05 20.98 3.06
N LEU A 193 -4.02 20.27 4.20
CA LEU A 193 -4.00 20.90 5.53
C LEU A 193 -2.63 21.41 5.96
N ARG A 194 -1.58 21.24 5.16
CA ARG A 194 -0.22 21.58 5.60
C ARG A 194 -0.08 23.07 5.91
N HIS A 195 -0.77 23.93 5.15
CA HIS A 195 -0.74 25.38 5.30
C HIS A 195 -1.68 25.92 6.38
N TRP A 196 -2.60 25.09 6.88
CA TRP A 196 -3.52 25.49 7.94
C TRP A 196 -2.76 25.72 9.26
N GLN A 197 -2.93 26.89 9.90
CA GLN A 197 -2.32 27.17 11.19
C GLN A 197 -3.20 26.63 12.32
N ALA A 198 -3.17 25.31 12.52
CA ALA A 198 -3.85 24.62 13.61
C ALA A 198 -2.94 23.60 14.29
N ASP A 199 -3.33 23.18 15.49
CA ASP A 199 -2.67 22.11 16.22
C ASP A 199 -2.65 20.81 15.40
N ALA A 200 -1.56 20.06 15.55
CA ALA A 200 -1.38 18.82 14.83
C ALA A 200 -2.54 17.84 15.06
N ARG A 201 -3.10 17.80 16.28
CA ARG A 201 -4.19 16.89 16.64
C ARG A 201 -5.45 17.14 15.79
N ASN A 202 -5.85 18.39 15.60
CA ASN A 202 -6.98 18.71 14.70
C ASN A 202 -6.70 18.35 13.24
N LYS A 203 -5.47 18.55 12.75
CA LYS A 203 -5.09 18.12 11.39
C LYS A 203 -5.16 16.60 11.23
N TRP A 204 -4.62 15.85 12.19
CA TRP A 204 -4.66 14.38 12.17
C TRP A 204 -6.10 13.86 12.26
N ARG A 205 -6.94 14.50 13.07
CA ARG A 205 -8.37 14.14 13.18
C ARG A 205 -9.10 14.32 11.85
N LEU A 206 -8.88 15.42 11.15
CA LEU A 206 -9.45 15.64 9.82
C LEU A 206 -8.89 14.65 8.78
N ALA A 207 -7.58 14.39 8.81
CA ALA A 207 -6.96 13.43 7.90
C ALA A 207 -7.56 12.02 8.05
N ALA A 208 -7.78 11.59 9.30
CA ALA A 208 -8.30 10.27 9.65
C ALA A 208 -9.83 10.16 9.70
N ALA A 209 -10.56 11.24 9.42
CA ALA A 209 -12.02 11.23 9.44
C ALA A 209 -12.58 10.19 8.45
N PRO A 210 -13.80 9.65 8.67
CA PRO A 210 -14.48 8.86 7.66
C PRO A 210 -14.48 9.56 6.29
N TYR A 211 -14.38 8.77 5.22
CA TYR A 211 -14.42 9.28 3.86
C TYR A 211 -15.82 9.10 3.30
N GLU A 212 -16.49 10.21 3.04
CA GLU A 212 -17.72 10.27 2.26
C GLU A 212 -17.33 10.54 0.81
N SER A 213 -17.82 9.73 -0.12
CA SER A 213 -17.50 9.86 -1.54
C SER A 213 -17.83 11.28 -2.04
N ASN A 214 -17.10 11.74 -3.07
CA ASN A 214 -17.24 13.03 -3.78
C ASN A 214 -16.37 14.18 -3.24
N SER A 215 -16.31 14.39 -1.92
CA SER A 215 -15.52 15.48 -1.31
C SER A 215 -14.32 14.95 -0.52
N LEU A 216 -13.20 15.67 -0.55
CA LEU A 216 -11.97 15.21 0.10
C LEU A 216 -12.14 15.17 1.62
N PHE A 217 -12.81 16.17 2.20
CA PHE A 217 -13.12 16.24 3.63
C PHE A 217 -14.62 16.14 3.90
N GLY A 218 -15.48 16.78 3.10
CA GLY A 218 -16.94 16.70 3.24
C GLY A 218 -17.44 17.20 4.59
N SER A 219 -18.41 16.48 5.16
CA SER A 219 -19.07 16.80 6.44
C SER A 219 -18.11 16.94 7.62
N SER A 220 -16.92 16.32 7.54
CA SER A 220 -15.90 16.40 8.60
C SER A 220 -15.34 17.81 8.83
N LEU A 221 -15.52 18.74 7.89
CA LEU A 221 -15.12 20.13 8.05
C LEU A 221 -16.08 20.96 8.89
N ASP A 222 -17.38 20.64 8.87
CA ASP A 222 -18.41 21.48 9.48
C ASP A 222 -18.15 21.84 10.96
N PRO A 223 -17.66 20.92 11.82
CA PRO A 223 -17.38 21.25 13.23
C PRO A 223 -16.19 22.19 13.45
N ILE A 224 -15.39 22.47 12.41
CA ILE A 224 -14.13 23.22 12.49
C ILE A 224 -14.24 24.57 11.79
N LEU A 225 -15.09 24.67 10.77
CA LEU A 225 -15.32 25.90 10.04
C LEU A 225 -16.12 26.89 10.90
N VAL A 226 -15.75 28.16 10.80
CA VAL A 226 -16.44 29.29 11.43
C VAL A 226 -17.05 30.14 10.33
N GLU A 227 -18.27 30.61 10.54
CA GLU A 227 -18.91 31.57 9.63
C GLU A 227 -18.21 32.93 9.75
N THR A 228 -17.70 33.43 8.63
CA THR A 228 -17.14 34.77 8.55
C THR A 228 -18.27 35.80 8.44
N ARG A 229 -17.92 37.09 8.55
CA ARG A 229 -18.87 38.20 8.36
C ARG A 229 -19.54 38.24 6.98
N ASP A 230 -19.00 37.51 6.01
CA ASP A 230 -19.52 37.40 4.65
C ASP A 230 -20.41 36.14 4.48
N ASP A 231 -20.86 35.53 5.57
CA ASP A 231 -21.61 34.26 5.63
C ASP A 231 -20.90 33.07 4.96
N LYS A 232 -19.57 33.15 4.85
CA LYS A 232 -18.74 32.09 4.26
C LYS A 232 -18.11 31.26 5.37
N LYS A 233 -18.21 29.94 5.26
CA LYS A 233 -17.51 29.01 6.14
C LYS A 233 -16.01 29.00 5.82
N ALA A 234 -15.18 29.45 6.77
CA ALA A 234 -13.73 29.46 6.64
C ALA A 234 -13.05 28.86 7.87
N PHE A 235 -11.80 28.47 7.73
CA PHE A 235 -11.01 28.04 8.87
C PHE A 235 -10.74 29.22 9.82
N PRO A 236 -10.73 29.00 11.14
CA PRO A 236 -10.42 30.04 12.09
C PRO A 236 -8.99 30.55 11.86
N VAL A 237 -8.87 31.85 11.62
CA VAL A 237 -7.58 32.53 11.56
C VAL A 237 -7.09 32.66 12.99
N LEU A 238 -6.11 31.85 13.40
CA LEU A 238 -5.40 32.12 14.64
C LEU A 238 -4.65 33.44 14.44
N SER A 239 -5.12 34.49 15.11
CA SER A 239 -4.40 35.76 15.19
C SER A 239 -3.00 35.44 15.67
N ARG A 240 -2.02 35.70 14.80
CA ARG A 240 -0.59 35.58 15.09
C ARG A 240 -0.37 36.15 16.49
N ARG A 241 0.03 35.32 17.46
CA ARG A 241 0.55 35.82 18.74
C ARG A 241 1.57 36.87 18.34
N SER A 242 1.29 38.13 18.65
CA SER A 242 2.23 39.22 18.47
C SER A 242 3.52 38.77 19.12
N ASP A 243 4.57 38.61 18.31
CA ASP A 243 5.92 38.35 18.82
C ASP A 243 6.15 39.38 19.93
N PHE A 244 6.32 38.89 21.15
CA PHE A 244 6.73 39.69 22.28
C PHE A 244 7.93 40.50 21.82
N ARG A 245 7.77 41.82 21.69
CA ARG A 245 8.90 42.73 21.51
C ARG A 245 9.81 42.47 22.69
N GLN A 246 10.93 41.79 22.45
CA GLN A 246 12.02 41.82 23.41
C GLN A 246 12.53 43.25 23.46
N PRO A 247 12.61 43.90 24.64
CA PRO A 247 13.26 45.20 24.74
C PRO A 247 14.74 45.01 24.42
N THR A 248 15.22 45.79 23.46
CA THR A 248 16.65 45.93 23.13
C THR A 248 17.37 46.49 24.35
N TYR A 249 18.06 45.62 25.09
CA TYR A 249 19.07 46.07 26.05
C TYR A 249 20.25 46.64 25.28
N ARG A 250 20.28 47.97 25.22
CA ARG A 250 21.40 48.82 24.81
C ARG A 250 22.53 48.66 25.85
N ASN A 251 23.48 47.77 25.60
CA ASN A 251 24.69 47.69 26.43
C ASN A 251 25.82 48.52 25.81
N GLN A 252 26.18 49.55 26.56
CA GLN A 252 27.35 50.40 26.39
C GLN A 252 28.65 49.59 26.50
N SER A 253 29.61 50.04 25.71
CA SER A 253 31.03 49.73 25.75
C SER A 253 31.66 49.91 27.14
N PHE A 254 32.41 48.91 27.61
CA PHE A 254 33.55 49.10 28.50
C PHE A 254 34.53 47.93 28.32
N CYS A 255 35.75 48.24 27.86
CA CYS A 255 36.93 47.39 28.08
C CYS A 255 37.46 47.66 29.50
N PRO A 256 38.07 46.66 30.15
CA PRO A 256 39.52 46.73 30.31
C PRO A 256 40.26 45.39 30.16
N SER A 257 41.57 45.53 29.95
CA SER A 257 42.59 44.53 29.61
C SER A 257 43.00 43.56 30.72
N ASP A 258 43.57 42.45 30.25
CA ASP A 258 44.61 41.57 30.84
C ASP A 258 44.45 41.05 32.28
N SER A 259 44.33 39.72 32.41
CA SER A 259 45.36 38.86 33.02
C SER A 259 44.92 37.39 33.18
N GLY A 260 45.76 36.48 32.73
CA GLY A 260 46.27 35.37 33.56
C GLY A 260 45.40 34.14 33.85
N SER A 261 45.82 33.04 33.22
CA SER A 261 45.99 31.70 33.81
C SER A 261 44.79 30.76 34.01
N SER A 262 44.93 29.64 33.32
CA SER A 262 44.32 28.32 33.49
C SER A 262 44.35 27.77 34.91
N TYR A 263 43.25 27.12 35.36
CA TYR A 263 43.30 25.84 36.09
C TYR A 263 41.98 25.06 35.97
N ASN A 264 42.15 23.76 36.22
CA ASN A 264 41.32 22.61 35.92
C ASN A 264 40.36 22.25 37.08
N ARG A 265 39.54 21.20 36.88
CA ARG A 265 38.65 20.48 37.84
C ARG A 265 37.29 21.12 38.15
N SER A 266 36.24 20.39 38.47
CA SER A 266 35.75 19.01 38.26
C SER A 266 34.47 18.93 39.11
N SER A 267 33.54 18.07 38.68
CA SER A 267 32.54 17.40 39.53
C SER A 267 31.33 18.21 40.01
N ARG A 268 30.13 17.81 39.54
CA ARG A 268 29.23 16.98 40.38
C ARG A 268 28.08 16.38 39.58
N ASN A 269 27.93 15.08 39.81
CA ASN A 269 26.79 14.25 39.45
C ASN A 269 25.52 14.71 40.17
N PHE A 270 24.37 14.53 39.52
CA PHE A 270 23.16 14.08 40.20
C PHE A 270 22.49 13.00 39.35
N SER A 271 22.49 11.79 39.90
CA SER A 271 21.79 10.61 39.40
C SER A 271 20.45 10.45 40.11
N SER A 272 19.59 9.64 39.49
CA SER A 272 18.42 8.93 40.04
C SER A 272 17.11 9.72 40.00
N ARG A 273 15.95 9.17 39.67
CA ARG A 273 15.43 7.84 39.29
C ARG A 273 14.00 8.20 38.82
N GLY A 274 13.44 7.67 37.74
CA GLY A 274 13.13 6.26 37.54
C GLY A 274 11.61 6.09 37.57
N LEU A 275 11.00 5.83 36.42
CA LEU A 275 9.84 4.95 36.27
C LEU A 275 10.02 4.14 34.97
N GLN A 276 10.46 2.90 35.16
CA GLN A 276 10.17 1.71 34.34
C GLN A 276 8.64 1.54 34.21
N ASN A 277 8.02 0.80 33.29
CA ASN A 277 8.39 -0.10 32.20
C ASN A 277 7.10 -0.36 31.39
N GLN A 278 7.22 -0.76 30.13
CA GLN A 278 6.51 -1.86 29.44
C GLN A 278 6.62 -1.60 27.93
N ASP A 279 7.63 -2.17 27.27
CA ASP A 279 7.63 -3.50 26.65
C ASP A 279 7.15 -3.46 25.19
N PHE A 280 8.11 -3.23 24.29
CA PHE A 280 8.06 -3.72 22.91
C PHE A 280 9.38 -4.41 22.60
N GLN A 281 9.47 -5.70 22.90
CA GLN A 281 10.51 -6.56 22.36
C GLN A 281 10.17 -6.86 20.89
N VAL A 282 10.87 -6.21 19.96
CA VAL A 282 11.03 -6.72 18.59
C VAL A 282 12.44 -7.30 18.50
N ARG A 283 12.53 -8.63 18.62
CA ARG A 283 13.73 -9.40 18.28
C ARG A 283 13.95 -9.31 16.77
N SER A 284 14.83 -8.42 16.32
CA SER A 284 15.46 -8.51 15.01
C SER A 284 16.74 -9.34 15.14
N ASN A 285 16.69 -10.57 14.65
CA ASN A 285 17.87 -11.43 14.55
C ASN A 285 17.99 -11.92 13.11
N SER A 286 18.70 -11.16 12.28
CA SER A 286 19.32 -11.68 11.06
C SER A 286 20.61 -10.94 10.78
N ARG A 287 21.71 -11.65 11.09
CA ARG A 287 23.08 -11.26 10.82
C ARG A 287 23.31 -11.27 9.30
N PHE A 288 23.63 -10.13 8.71
CA PHE A 288 24.24 -10.08 7.38
C PHE A 288 25.77 -10.00 7.53
N PRO A 289 26.56 -10.83 6.83
CA PRO A 289 28.01 -10.69 6.80
C PRO A 289 28.43 -9.52 5.88
N PRO A 290 29.56 -8.84 6.17
CA PRO A 290 30.05 -7.75 5.35
C PRO A 290 30.66 -8.25 4.03
N ARG A 291 30.28 -7.60 2.93
CA ARG A 291 30.86 -7.81 1.59
C ARG A 291 32.34 -7.42 1.59
N ARG A 292 33.21 -8.35 1.19
CA ARG A 292 34.61 -8.07 0.86
C ARG A 292 34.71 -7.35 -0.50
N PRO A 293 35.65 -6.41 -0.70
CA PRO A 293 35.92 -5.82 -2.00
C PRO A 293 36.76 -6.77 -2.86
N PHE A 294 36.33 -6.98 -4.10
CA PHE A 294 37.04 -7.74 -5.12
C PHE A 294 38.12 -6.84 -5.75
N ARG A 295 39.39 -7.26 -5.69
CA ARG A 295 40.53 -6.55 -6.27
C ARG A 295 41.00 -7.28 -7.53
N GLY A 296 40.95 -6.55 -8.65
CA GLY A 296 41.79 -6.62 -9.86
C GLY A 296 42.30 -7.96 -10.42
N GLY A 297 41.99 -8.21 -11.68
CA GLY A 297 42.70 -9.16 -12.56
C GLY A 297 42.44 -8.84 -14.03
N ARG A 298 43.52 -8.77 -14.82
CA ARG A 298 43.65 -8.13 -16.14
C ARG A 298 43.07 -8.97 -17.29
N GLY A 299 42.63 -8.33 -18.38
CA GLY A 299 42.38 -8.98 -19.67
C GLY A 299 42.14 -7.97 -20.79
N ARG A 300 43.01 -7.96 -21.80
CA ARG A 300 43.19 -6.96 -22.89
C ARG A 300 42.03 -6.89 -23.91
N PRO A 301 41.95 -5.79 -24.70
CA PRO A 301 40.93 -5.61 -25.74
C PRO A 301 41.31 -6.29 -27.06
N PHE A 302 40.32 -6.88 -27.74
CA PHE A 302 40.45 -7.29 -29.13
C PHE A 302 40.10 -6.14 -30.08
N ARG A 303 41.01 -6.01 -31.05
CA ARG A 303 41.11 -4.99 -32.09
C ARG A 303 40.20 -5.37 -33.26
N LYS A 304 39.52 -4.37 -33.83
CA LYS A 304 38.86 -4.46 -35.14
C LYS A 304 39.86 -4.77 -36.25
N SER A 305 39.45 -5.57 -37.23
CA SER A 305 39.90 -5.44 -38.61
C SER A 305 38.72 -5.66 -39.56
N ARG A 306 38.56 -4.68 -40.45
CA ARG A 306 37.89 -4.65 -41.77
C ARG A 306 36.68 -5.53 -41.99
#